data_AF-A0A3B3SYP4-F1
#
_entry.id   AF-A0A3B3SYP4-F1
#
_cell.length_a   1.000
_cell.length_b   1.000
_cell.length_c   1.000
_cell.angle_alpha   90.00
_cell.angle_beta   90.00
_cell.angle_gamma   90.00
#
_symmetry.space_group_name_H-M   'P 1'
#
loop_
_entity.id
_entity.type
_entity.pdbx_description
1 polymer ?
#
loop_
_entity_poly.entity_id
_entity_poly.type
_entity_poly.pdbx_seq_one_letter_code
_entity_poly.pdbx_strand_id
1 'polypeptide(L)'
;MAAAGRGDAGADPASNPGTVAVCFCESTPLLWRAGDVRTARQTGVVGTLMGSLARQPRQNCRLGRPLELLREEARLLADAGRAVLLSSSRPKSTGAANPELVKQHQEQMDQSYSEQSQLAQQDKKAVLLRVMADKKQGSNQSDQALQERLLALDHGFTFPRTAMAVQLNTARAGMSYGPEELRFLAADSLSPRDERQEARYRVFRDLRRRGFYLTTGGKFGGDYLVYPGDPLRFHAHFIAICLPMDEALSLCDLLALSRLGANVKKTVLLCSPGAEPEEVLYTSLQWSGMV
;
A
#
# COMPACT_ATOMS: atom_id res chain seq x y z
N MET A 1 -22.91 9.66 50.99
CA MET A 1 -22.83 8.19 51.13
C MET A 1 -23.78 7.60 50.11
N ALA A 2 -23.22 6.91 49.09
CA ALA A 2 -23.87 6.05 48.06
C ALA A 2 -24.97 6.68 47.17
N ALA A 3 -25.15 6.35 45.89
CA ALA A 3 -24.34 5.72 44.85
C ALA A 3 -25.12 6.03 43.56
N ALA A 4 -24.54 6.81 42.64
CA ALA A 4 -25.13 7.03 41.32
C ALA A 4 -24.77 5.84 40.42
N GLY A 5 -25.79 5.12 39.97
CA GLY A 5 -25.65 4.01 39.03
C GLY A 5 -24.97 4.47 37.75
N ARG A 6 -23.81 3.89 37.46
CA ARG A 6 -23.16 4.00 36.16
C ARG A 6 -24.02 3.23 35.16
N GLY A 7 -24.68 3.99 34.29
CA GLY A 7 -25.30 3.45 33.09
C GLY A 7 -24.24 2.75 32.24
N ASP A 8 -24.63 1.57 31.79
CA ASP A 8 -23.97 0.68 30.86
C ASP A 8 -23.39 1.47 29.68
N ALA A 9 -22.06 1.61 29.65
CA ALA A 9 -21.35 2.15 28.52
C ALA A 9 -21.35 1.09 27.43
N GLY A 10 -22.27 1.23 26.47
CA GLY A 10 -22.37 0.39 25.29
C GLY A 10 -21.00 0.19 24.65
N ALA A 11 -20.59 -1.07 24.56
CA ALA A 11 -19.33 -1.49 23.96
C ALA A 11 -19.27 -1.03 22.49
N ASP A 12 -18.23 -0.28 22.15
CA ASP A 12 -17.89 0.09 20.78
C ASP A 12 -17.68 -1.18 19.93
N PRO A 13 -18.45 -1.42 18.85
CA PRO A 13 -18.25 -2.57 17.97
C PRO A 13 -16.98 -2.47 17.10
N ALA A 14 -16.20 -1.38 17.23
CA ALA A 14 -15.01 -1.10 16.42
C ALA A 14 -13.69 -1.61 17.04
N SER A 15 -13.71 -2.22 18.23
CA SER A 15 -12.50 -2.65 18.92
C SER A 15 -12.30 -4.18 18.90
N ASN A 16 -12.47 -4.82 17.74
CA ASN A 16 -11.92 -6.17 17.59
C ASN A 16 -10.46 -6.04 17.11
N PRO A 17 -9.44 -6.21 17.97
CA PRO A 17 -8.04 -5.95 17.64
C PRO A 17 -7.47 -6.88 16.54
N GLY A 18 -8.27 -7.83 16.06
CA GLY A 18 -7.88 -8.82 15.04
C GLY A 18 -8.34 -8.55 13.61
N THR A 19 -9.13 -7.49 13.37
CA THR A 19 -9.76 -7.21 12.07
C THR A 19 -9.00 -6.15 11.27
N VAL A 20 -8.76 -6.39 9.99
CA VAL A 20 -8.02 -5.50 9.09
C VAL A 20 -8.95 -4.83 8.06
N ALA A 21 -8.67 -3.57 7.72
CA ALA A 21 -9.42 -2.84 6.71
C ALA A 21 -8.77 -3.03 5.32
N VAL A 22 -9.46 -3.71 4.40
CA VAL A 22 -8.99 -3.99 3.04
C VAL A 22 -9.64 -3.03 2.05
N CYS A 23 -8.88 -2.12 1.46
CA CYS A 23 -9.37 -1.20 0.43
C CYS A 23 -9.23 -1.81 -0.96
N PHE A 24 -10.22 -1.64 -1.81
CA PHE A 24 -10.12 -2.04 -3.22
C PHE A 24 -9.82 -0.84 -4.11
N CYS A 25 -8.75 -0.95 -4.89
CA CYS A 25 -8.54 -0.14 -6.09
C CYS A 25 -8.89 -1.02 -7.29
N GLU A 26 -10.05 -0.79 -7.88
CA GLU A 26 -10.65 -1.70 -8.87
C GLU A 26 -10.73 -3.13 -8.33
N SER A 27 -9.95 -4.06 -8.88
CA SER A 27 -9.94 -5.48 -8.47
C SER A 27 -8.78 -5.85 -7.53
N THR A 28 -7.96 -4.88 -7.14
CA THR A 28 -6.75 -5.10 -6.35
C THR A 28 -6.99 -4.75 -4.87
N PRO A 29 -6.88 -5.75 -3.96
CA PRO A 29 -7.00 -5.52 -2.52
C PRO A 29 -5.72 -4.93 -1.94
N LEU A 30 -5.84 -3.85 -1.18
CA LEU A 30 -4.75 -3.06 -0.62
C LEU A 30 -4.95 -2.83 0.88
N LEU A 31 -3.88 -3.05 1.67
CA LEU A 31 -3.80 -2.59 3.05
C LEU A 31 -2.96 -1.33 3.13
N TRP A 32 -3.62 -0.25 3.53
CA TRP A 32 -2.94 1.02 3.68
C TRP A 32 -2.28 1.11 5.04
N ARG A 33 -2.94 0.80 6.17
CA ARG A 33 -2.43 1.11 7.52
C ARG A 33 -1.34 0.14 7.99
N ALA A 34 -0.31 0.67 8.65
CA ALA A 34 0.78 -0.16 9.19
C ALA A 34 0.31 -1.13 10.29
N GLY A 35 -0.70 -0.74 11.08
CA GLY A 35 -1.36 -1.62 12.05
C GLY A 35 -2.03 -2.81 11.36
N ASP A 36 -2.85 -2.55 10.34
CA ASP A 36 -3.53 -3.59 9.55
C ASP A 36 -2.52 -4.54 8.88
N VAL A 37 -1.43 -4.00 8.31
CA VAL A 37 -0.35 -4.81 7.73
C VAL A 37 0.27 -5.73 8.80
N ARG A 38 0.55 -5.23 10.00
CA ARG A 38 1.10 -6.05 11.10
C ARG A 38 0.12 -7.15 11.50
N THR A 39 -1.16 -6.82 11.67
CA THR A 39 -2.20 -7.77 12.05
C THR A 39 -2.39 -8.84 10.98
N ALA A 40 -2.40 -8.47 9.69
CA ALA A 40 -2.45 -9.42 8.57
C ALA A 40 -1.21 -10.33 8.55
N ARG A 41 0.00 -9.79 8.73
CA ARG A 41 1.23 -10.59 8.78
C ARG A 41 1.22 -11.63 9.92
N GLN A 42 0.59 -11.33 11.05
CA GLN A 42 0.42 -12.29 12.16
C GLN A 42 -0.49 -13.48 11.80
N THR A 43 -1.33 -13.35 10.77
CA THR A 43 -2.15 -14.46 10.23
C THR A 43 -1.41 -15.26 9.14
N GLY A 44 -0.16 -14.87 8.88
CA GLY A 44 0.70 -15.40 7.84
C GLY A 44 0.32 -15.01 6.42
N VAL A 45 -0.53 -13.99 6.23
CA VAL A 45 -0.60 -13.23 4.97
C VAL A 45 0.79 -12.68 4.67
N VAL A 46 1.19 -12.69 3.41
CA VAL A 46 2.49 -12.17 2.96
C VAL A 46 2.32 -10.82 2.28
N GLY A 47 1.47 -10.77 1.23
CA GLY A 47 1.32 -9.60 0.37
C GLY A 47 2.61 -9.12 -0.30
N THR A 48 2.52 -8.02 -1.04
CA THR A 48 3.65 -7.33 -1.68
C THR A 48 3.57 -5.84 -1.36
N LEU A 49 4.60 -5.28 -0.73
CA LEU A 49 4.63 -3.84 -0.45
C LEU A 49 4.96 -3.07 -1.73
N MET A 50 4.11 -2.10 -2.06
CA MET A 50 4.19 -1.30 -3.27
C MET A 50 4.78 0.08 -3.00
N GLY A 51 5.56 0.56 -3.97
CA GLY A 51 6.19 1.88 -3.95
C GLY A 51 7.58 1.91 -3.32
N SER A 52 8.18 3.10 -3.32
CA SER A 52 9.45 3.41 -2.67
C SER A 52 9.32 4.73 -1.93
N LEU A 53 10.16 4.95 -0.91
CA LEU A 53 10.22 6.25 -0.24
C LEU A 53 10.87 7.26 -1.19
N ALA A 54 10.32 8.47 -1.30
CA ALA A 54 10.85 9.51 -2.18
C ALA A 54 12.35 9.80 -1.95
N ARG A 55 12.82 9.67 -0.70
CA ARG A 55 14.23 9.85 -0.32
C ARG A 55 15.12 8.64 -0.62
N GLN A 56 14.55 7.49 -0.96
CA GLN A 56 15.24 6.22 -1.25
C GLN A 56 14.57 5.48 -2.42
N PRO A 57 14.63 6.03 -3.65
CA PRO A 57 13.85 5.51 -4.78
C PRO A 57 14.37 4.18 -5.36
N ARG A 58 15.64 3.82 -5.09
CA ARG A 58 16.34 2.70 -5.76
C ARG A 58 16.18 1.34 -5.08
N GLN A 59 15.54 1.29 -3.93
CA GLN A 59 15.19 0.06 -3.24
C GLN A 59 13.83 0.25 -2.59
N ASN A 60 13.21 -0.85 -2.18
CA ASN A 60 12.22 -0.90 -1.11
C ASN A 60 10.77 -1.18 -1.51
N CYS A 61 10.55 -2.31 -2.19
CA CYS A 61 9.37 -3.16 -1.95
C CYS A 61 9.27 -3.68 -0.48
N ARG A 62 9.90 -2.99 0.47
CA ARG A 62 9.95 -3.24 1.92
C ARG A 62 9.56 -2.01 2.74
N LEU A 63 9.67 -0.80 2.16
CA LEU A 63 9.43 0.47 2.84
C LEU A 63 8.28 1.26 2.19
N GLY A 64 7.78 0.81 1.05
CA GLY A 64 6.58 1.35 0.42
C GLY A 64 5.31 0.83 1.10
N ARG A 65 4.27 1.67 1.13
CA ARG A 65 2.88 1.29 1.38
C ARG A 65 2.08 1.80 0.19
N PRO A 66 1.02 1.11 -0.25
CA PRO A 66 0.27 0.06 0.45
C PRO A 66 0.89 -1.34 0.37
N LEU A 67 0.40 -2.28 1.19
CA LEU A 67 0.60 -3.72 0.98
C LEU A 67 -0.49 -4.22 0.04
N GLU A 68 -0.11 -4.65 -1.15
CA GLU A 68 -0.98 -5.35 -2.08
C GLU A 68 -1.17 -6.80 -1.63
N LEU A 69 -2.41 -7.23 -1.48
CA LEU A 69 -2.75 -8.61 -1.14
C LEU A 69 -3.02 -9.40 -2.42
N LEU A 70 -2.73 -10.71 -2.38
CA LEU A 70 -3.35 -11.63 -3.32
C LEU A 70 -4.87 -11.65 -3.09
N ARG A 71 -5.65 -11.92 -4.14
CA ARG A 71 -7.11 -12.07 -4.01
C ARG A 71 -7.47 -13.17 -3.03
N GLU A 72 -6.68 -14.24 -3.03
CA GLU A 72 -6.80 -15.38 -2.14
C GLU A 72 -6.46 -15.03 -0.68
N GLU A 73 -5.49 -14.14 -0.45
CA GLU A 73 -5.19 -13.62 0.89
C GLU A 73 -6.33 -12.75 1.42
N ALA A 74 -6.87 -11.86 0.58
CA ALA A 74 -8.02 -11.03 0.94
C ALA A 74 -9.25 -11.88 1.24
N ARG A 75 -9.52 -12.91 0.42
CA ARG A 75 -10.60 -13.86 0.64
C ARG A 75 -10.41 -14.69 1.92
N LEU A 76 -9.19 -15.17 2.19
CA LEU A 76 -8.88 -15.90 3.41
C LEU A 76 -9.14 -15.05 4.67
N LEU A 77 -8.78 -13.78 4.64
CA LEU A 77 -9.07 -12.85 5.75
C LEU A 77 -10.57 -12.59 5.90
N ALA A 78 -11.31 -12.49 4.79
CA ALA A 78 -12.76 -12.32 4.81
C ALA A 78 -13.48 -13.55 5.36
N ASP A 79 -13.13 -14.76 4.88
CA ASP A 79 -13.70 -16.03 5.34
C ASP A 79 -13.42 -16.27 6.83
N ALA A 80 -12.30 -15.76 7.36
CA ALA A 80 -11.96 -15.84 8.78
C ALA A 80 -12.68 -14.79 9.66
N GLY A 81 -13.50 -13.90 9.07
CA GLY A 81 -14.11 -12.78 9.79
C GLY A 81 -13.10 -11.72 10.25
N ARG A 82 -11.90 -11.71 9.65
CA ARG A 82 -10.78 -10.84 10.01
C ARG A 82 -10.53 -9.70 9.03
N ALA A 83 -11.35 -9.54 8.00
CA ALA A 83 -11.30 -8.39 7.10
C ALA A 83 -12.63 -7.65 7.07
N VAL A 84 -12.54 -6.32 7.06
CA VAL A 84 -13.62 -5.43 6.61
C VAL A 84 -13.23 -4.95 5.22
N LEU A 85 -14.02 -5.34 4.21
CA LEU A 85 -13.82 -4.91 2.83
C LEU A 85 -14.37 -3.49 2.70
N LEU A 86 -13.49 -2.55 2.36
CA LEU A 86 -13.81 -1.15 2.14
C LEU A 86 -13.94 -0.91 0.64
N SER A 87 -15.19 -0.75 0.18
CA SER A 87 -15.44 -0.29 -1.17
C SER A 87 -15.13 1.20 -1.25
N SER A 88 -14.29 1.60 -2.20
CA SER A 88 -14.25 3.00 -2.62
C SER A 88 -15.50 3.26 -3.45
N SER A 89 -16.67 3.37 -2.78
CA SER A 89 -17.70 4.19 -3.37
C SER A 89 -17.07 5.58 -3.42
N ARG A 90 -16.57 5.97 -4.60
CA ARG A 90 -16.39 7.40 -4.87
C ARG A 90 -17.76 7.96 -4.49
N PRO A 91 -17.87 8.90 -3.52
CA PRO A 91 -19.10 9.65 -3.46
C PRO A 91 -19.33 10.08 -4.90
N LYS A 92 -20.49 9.76 -5.47
CA LYS A 92 -20.95 10.46 -6.65
C LYS A 92 -20.90 11.90 -6.18
N SER A 93 -19.81 12.60 -6.49
CA SER A 93 -19.77 14.02 -6.30
C SER A 93 -20.89 14.45 -7.21
N THR A 94 -22.03 14.79 -6.62
CA THR A 94 -22.70 16.00 -7.04
C THR A 94 -21.56 17.00 -7.12
N GLY A 95 -21.03 17.25 -8.33
CA GLY A 95 -19.81 18.01 -8.57
C GLY A 95 -19.88 19.48 -8.16
N ALA A 96 -20.83 19.82 -7.27
CA ALA A 96 -20.90 21.07 -6.58
C ALA A 96 -19.80 21.07 -5.52
N ALA A 97 -18.65 21.65 -5.88
CA ALA A 97 -17.66 22.09 -4.91
C ALA A 97 -18.40 22.91 -3.85
N ASN A 98 -18.28 22.53 -2.57
CA ASN A 98 -18.85 23.31 -1.48
C ASN A 98 -18.19 24.70 -1.51
N PRO A 99 -18.93 25.78 -1.85
CA PRO A 99 -18.35 27.10 -2.10
C PRO A 99 -17.65 27.66 -0.85
N GLU A 100 -18.10 27.26 0.33
CA GLU A 100 -17.52 27.68 1.60
C GLU A 100 -16.14 27.03 1.84
N LEU A 101 -15.99 25.75 1.50
CA LEU A 101 -14.70 25.05 1.57
C LEU A 101 -13.71 25.59 0.54
N VAL A 102 -14.18 25.95 -0.66
CA VAL A 102 -13.33 26.58 -1.69
C VAL A 102 -12.83 27.94 -1.19
N LYS A 103 -13.71 28.75 -0.60
CA LYS A 103 -13.35 30.05 -0.02
C LYS A 103 -12.34 29.91 1.12
N GLN A 104 -12.58 28.99 2.06
CA GLN A 104 -11.66 28.71 3.16
C GLN A 104 -10.27 28.26 2.66
N HIS A 105 -10.24 27.39 1.63
CA HIS A 105 -8.98 26.96 1.04
C HIS A 105 -8.24 28.11 0.37
N GLN A 106 -8.96 29.00 -0.31
CA GLN A 106 -8.37 30.16 -0.98
C GLN A 106 -7.81 31.17 0.03
N GLU A 107 -8.52 31.42 1.14
CA GLU A 107 -8.04 32.24 2.25
C GLU A 107 -6.77 31.64 2.88
N GLN A 108 -6.73 30.32 3.10
CA GLN A 108 -5.53 29.63 3.59
C GLN A 108 -4.34 29.76 2.63
N MET A 109 -4.59 29.67 1.32
CA MET A 109 -3.56 29.83 0.29
C MET A 109 -3.02 31.27 0.24
N ASP A 110 -3.87 32.28 0.41
CA ASP A 110 -3.45 33.68 0.46
C ASP A 110 -2.68 34.02 1.74
N GLN A 111 -3.10 33.46 2.89
CA GLN A 111 -2.34 33.57 4.15
C GLN A 111 -0.95 32.95 4.01
N SER A 112 -0.88 31.71 3.52
CA SER A 112 0.38 31.01 3.26
C SER A 112 1.29 31.77 2.28
N TYR A 113 0.72 32.38 1.25
CA TYR A 113 1.46 33.22 0.30
C TYR A 113 2.08 34.44 0.97
N SER A 114 1.30 35.15 1.80
CA SER A 114 1.77 36.34 2.52
C SER A 114 2.93 36.00 3.46
N GLU A 115 2.79 34.93 4.23
CA GLU A 115 3.84 34.43 5.13
C GLU A 115 5.12 34.05 4.37
N GLN A 116 4.99 33.26 3.31
CA GLN A 116 6.15 32.81 2.52
C GLN A 116 6.83 33.96 1.79
N SER A 117 6.08 34.96 1.33
CA SER A 117 6.64 36.16 0.71
C SER A 117 7.51 36.93 1.71
N GLN A 118 7.04 37.11 2.94
CA GLN A 118 7.82 37.78 3.99
C GLN A 118 9.08 36.99 4.36
N LEU A 119 8.97 35.67 4.53
CA LEU A 119 10.11 34.80 4.85
C LEU A 119 11.15 34.79 3.71
N ALA A 120 10.71 34.73 2.45
CA ALA A 120 11.61 34.75 1.29
C ALA A 120 12.34 36.11 1.15
N GLN A 121 11.67 37.21 1.49
CA GLN A 121 12.31 38.52 1.55
C GLN A 121 13.37 38.58 2.64
N GLN A 122 13.05 38.10 3.85
CA GLN A 122 13.98 38.04 4.98
C GLN A 122 15.18 37.14 4.69
N ASP A 123 14.96 35.98 4.07
CA ASP A 123 16.04 35.05 3.68
C ASP A 123 16.99 35.69 2.67
N LYS A 124 16.46 36.38 1.63
CA LYS A 124 17.29 37.17 0.72
C LYS A 124 18.12 38.23 1.43
N LYS A 125 17.53 38.97 2.39
CA LYS A 125 18.29 39.97 3.18
C LYS A 125 19.40 39.30 3.99
N ALA A 126 19.11 38.17 4.63
CA ALA A 126 20.09 37.42 5.42
C ALA A 126 21.24 36.90 4.57
N VAL A 127 20.96 36.36 3.39
CA VAL A 127 22.00 35.92 2.42
C VAL A 127 22.85 37.11 1.98
N LEU A 128 22.24 38.26 1.68
CA LEU A 128 22.96 39.46 1.22
C LEU A 128 23.88 40.03 2.30
N LEU A 129 23.43 40.02 3.57
CA LEU A 129 24.25 40.37 4.74
C LEU A 129 25.42 39.40 4.93
N ARG A 130 25.20 38.09 4.79
CA ARG A 130 26.27 37.06 4.91
C ARG A 130 27.34 37.23 3.83
N VAL A 131 26.94 37.32 2.56
CA VAL A 131 27.87 37.50 1.42
C VAL A 131 28.72 38.77 1.57
N MET A 132 28.17 39.81 2.19
CA MET A 132 28.88 41.07 2.41
C MET A 132 29.77 41.04 3.65
N ALA A 133 29.37 40.34 4.71
CA ALA A 133 30.24 40.06 5.86
C ALA A 133 31.49 39.28 5.43
N ASP A 134 31.35 38.32 4.52
CA ASP A 134 32.46 37.56 3.95
C ASP A 134 33.39 38.42 3.06
N LYS A 135 32.89 39.54 2.52
CA LYS A 135 33.64 40.49 1.68
C LYS A 135 34.29 41.66 2.45
N LYS A 136 34.04 41.80 3.76
CA LYS A 136 34.48 42.95 4.59
C LYS A 136 35.98 43.04 4.91
N GLN A 137 36.85 42.47 4.07
CA GLN A 137 38.31 42.71 4.17
C GLN A 137 38.79 43.98 3.44
N GLY A 138 37.92 44.84 2.90
CA GLY A 138 38.36 46.17 2.44
C GLY A 138 37.25 47.11 1.93
N SER A 139 37.27 48.37 2.41
CA SER A 139 36.55 49.57 1.94
C SER A 139 35.16 49.92 2.53
N ASN A 140 35.03 51.16 3.02
CA ASN A 140 33.81 51.83 3.47
C ASN A 140 32.76 52.06 2.36
N GLN A 141 33.12 51.99 1.08
CA GLN A 141 32.15 52.10 -0.03
C GLN A 141 31.19 50.89 -0.11
N SER A 142 31.55 49.76 0.50
CA SER A 142 30.74 48.54 0.48
C SER A 142 29.46 48.64 1.33
N ASP A 143 29.48 49.43 2.41
CA ASP A 143 28.36 49.56 3.34
C ASP A 143 27.23 50.45 2.79
N GLN A 144 27.55 51.49 2.01
CA GLN A 144 26.54 52.36 1.39
C GLN A 144 25.78 51.61 0.28
N ALA A 145 26.49 50.83 -0.55
CA ALA A 145 25.90 49.99 -1.58
C ALA A 145 25.06 48.83 -1.00
N LEU A 146 25.42 48.32 0.19
CA LEU A 146 24.60 47.35 0.94
C LEU A 146 23.27 47.98 1.33
N GLN A 147 23.31 49.19 1.89
CA GLN A 147 22.12 49.89 2.38
C GLN A 147 21.13 50.16 1.25
N GLU A 148 21.61 50.62 0.10
CA GLU A 148 20.80 50.81 -1.11
C GLU A 148 20.16 49.50 -1.59
N ARG A 149 20.90 48.38 -1.57
CA ARG A 149 20.37 47.07 -1.96
C ARG A 149 19.33 46.52 -0.99
N LEU A 150 19.51 46.75 0.31
CA LEU A 150 18.52 46.38 1.33
C LEU A 150 17.23 47.20 1.15
N LEU A 151 17.35 48.51 0.92
CA LEU A 151 16.22 49.39 0.62
C LEU A 151 15.49 48.98 -0.68
N ALA A 152 16.24 48.58 -1.71
CA ALA A 152 15.65 48.07 -2.95
C ALA A 152 14.89 46.75 -2.73
N LEU A 153 15.38 45.87 -1.84
CA LEU A 153 14.67 44.65 -1.45
C LEU A 153 13.42 44.94 -0.62
N ASP A 154 13.39 46.02 0.16
CA ASP A 154 12.20 46.44 0.92
C ASP A 154 11.03 46.84 0.02
N HIS A 155 11.31 47.47 -1.12
CA HIS A 155 10.28 48.07 -1.97
C HIS A 155 10.03 47.32 -3.28
N GLY A 156 10.98 46.50 -3.75
CA GLY A 156 10.92 45.83 -5.06
C GLY A 156 10.89 44.30 -5.01
N PHE A 157 10.89 43.69 -3.82
CA PHE A 157 10.83 42.24 -3.72
C PHE A 157 9.43 41.71 -4.05
N THR A 158 9.35 40.81 -5.03
CA THR A 158 8.13 40.09 -5.36
C THR A 158 8.39 38.59 -5.29
N PHE A 159 7.57 37.88 -4.52
CA PHE A 159 7.59 36.42 -4.45
C PHE A 159 6.61 35.84 -5.49
N PRO A 160 7.04 35.04 -6.48
CA PRO A 160 6.12 34.49 -7.47
C PRO A 160 5.13 33.51 -6.84
N ARG A 161 3.82 33.68 -7.09
CA ARG A 161 2.78 32.74 -6.61
C ARG A 161 3.02 31.29 -7.06
N THR A 162 3.61 31.09 -8.24
CA THR A 162 3.95 29.76 -8.77
C THR A 162 5.10 29.07 -8.01
N ALA A 163 5.90 29.82 -7.26
CA ALA A 163 6.99 29.31 -6.43
C ALA A 163 6.56 29.05 -4.98
N MET A 164 5.28 29.32 -4.63
CA MET A 164 4.76 29.09 -3.30
C MET A 164 4.77 27.60 -2.98
N ALA A 165 5.36 27.25 -1.84
CA ALA A 165 5.26 25.91 -1.30
C ALA A 165 3.80 25.66 -0.88
N VAL A 166 3.17 24.67 -1.48
CA VAL A 166 1.81 24.25 -1.09
C VAL A 166 1.95 23.08 -0.14
N GLN A 167 1.37 23.19 1.06
CA GLN A 167 1.24 22.05 1.95
C GLN A 167 0.19 21.09 1.37
N LEU A 168 0.68 20.07 0.66
CA LEU A 168 -0.17 18.94 0.30
C LEU A 168 -0.54 18.22 1.59
N ASN A 169 -1.83 18.08 1.88
CA ASN A 169 -2.37 17.30 3.01
C ASN A 169 -2.13 15.79 2.81
N THR A 170 -0.86 15.41 2.69
CA THR A 170 -0.40 14.01 2.67
C THR A 170 -0.46 13.39 4.07
N ALA A 171 -0.49 14.21 5.13
CA ALA A 171 -0.50 13.78 6.52
C ALA A 171 -1.87 13.25 7.01
N ARG A 172 -2.96 13.58 6.31
CA ARG A 172 -4.32 13.12 6.63
C ARG A 172 -5.04 12.54 5.41
N ALA A 173 -4.37 11.65 4.68
CA ALA A 173 -5.07 10.77 3.75
C ALA A 173 -5.95 9.78 4.54
N GLY A 174 -7.02 10.25 5.21
CA GLY A 174 -8.14 9.44 5.73
C GLY A 174 -7.79 8.07 6.32
N MET A 175 -6.69 7.92 7.05
CA MET A 175 -6.23 6.60 7.54
C MET A 175 -6.79 6.24 8.93
N SER A 176 -7.78 7.00 9.40
CA SER A 176 -8.56 6.68 10.58
C SER A 176 -10.02 6.56 10.16
N TYR A 177 -10.49 5.32 9.97
CA TYR A 177 -11.91 5.07 9.75
C TYR A 177 -12.64 5.33 11.07
N GLY A 178 -13.55 6.30 11.05
CA GLY A 178 -14.54 6.44 12.11
C GLY A 178 -15.56 5.28 12.08
N PRO A 179 -16.27 4.98 13.20
CA PRO A 179 -17.33 3.98 13.23
C PRO A 179 -18.44 4.24 12.20
N GLU A 180 -18.72 5.51 11.90
CA GLU A 180 -19.72 5.91 10.89
C GLU A 180 -19.21 5.76 9.45
N GLU A 181 -17.92 5.95 9.21
CA GLU A 181 -17.31 5.74 7.88
C GLU A 181 -17.24 4.25 7.54
N LEU A 182 -17.00 3.38 8.53
CA LEU A 182 -17.08 1.92 8.36
C LEU A 182 -18.50 1.45 7.96
N ARG A 183 -19.56 2.16 8.39
CA ARG A 183 -20.94 1.90 7.96
C ARG A 183 -21.20 2.36 6.52
N PHE A 184 -20.51 3.40 6.06
CA PHE A 184 -20.60 3.91 4.68
C PHE A 184 -19.82 3.07 3.66
N LEU A 185 -18.82 2.32 4.13
CA LEU A 185 -17.90 1.52 3.30
C LEU A 185 -18.38 0.07 3.07
N ALA A 186 -19.64 -0.22 3.40
CA ALA A 186 -20.22 -1.56 3.37
C ALA A 186 -20.33 -2.11 1.94
N ALA A 187 -19.53 -3.14 1.70
CA ALA A 187 -19.68 -4.29 0.81
C ALA A 187 -20.00 -4.05 -0.68
N ASP A 188 -19.09 -4.53 -1.53
CA ASP A 188 -19.48 -5.34 -2.68
C ASP A 188 -18.61 -6.61 -2.73
N SER A 189 -19.20 -7.69 -3.24
CA SER A 189 -18.61 -9.02 -3.29
C SER A 189 -17.34 -9.04 -4.15
N LEU A 190 -16.39 -9.93 -3.79
CA LEU A 190 -15.37 -10.37 -4.73
C LEU A 190 -16.06 -10.71 -6.06
N SER A 191 -15.55 -10.11 -7.14
CA SER A 191 -15.98 -10.22 -8.55
C SER A 191 -16.34 -11.66 -9.00
N PRO A 192 -17.07 -11.84 -10.12
CA PRO A 192 -17.61 -13.14 -10.54
C PRO A 192 -16.61 -14.29 -10.43
N ARG A 193 -17.07 -15.38 -9.83
CA ARG A 193 -16.31 -16.58 -9.53
C ARG A 193 -16.05 -17.36 -10.82
N ASP A 194 -14.89 -17.11 -11.41
CA ASP A 194 -14.34 -17.99 -12.44
C ASP A 194 -13.91 -19.32 -11.79
N GLU A 195 -14.18 -20.45 -12.44
CA GLU A 195 -13.83 -21.79 -11.96
C GLU A 195 -12.33 -21.88 -11.64
N ARG A 196 -11.50 -21.24 -12.45
CA ARG A 196 -10.05 -21.18 -12.23
C ARG A 196 -9.67 -20.40 -10.96
N GLN A 197 -10.39 -19.32 -10.65
CA GLN A 197 -10.16 -18.55 -9.42
C GLN A 197 -10.60 -19.32 -8.17
N GLU A 198 -11.69 -20.09 -8.29
CA GLU A 198 -12.12 -20.98 -7.21
C GLU A 198 -11.12 -22.11 -6.98
N ALA A 199 -10.61 -22.73 -8.05
CA ALA A 199 -9.59 -23.76 -7.96
C ALA A 199 -8.31 -23.24 -7.28
N ARG A 200 -7.83 -22.07 -7.71
CA ARG A 200 -6.72 -21.35 -7.09
C ARG A 200 -6.94 -21.10 -5.60
N TYR A 201 -8.12 -20.63 -5.21
CA TYR A 201 -8.42 -20.36 -3.80
C TYR A 201 -8.45 -21.63 -2.95
N ARG A 202 -9.02 -22.74 -3.46
CA ARG A 202 -9.03 -24.03 -2.74
C ARG A 202 -7.61 -24.54 -2.51
N VAL A 203 -6.76 -24.50 -3.53
CA VAL A 203 -5.33 -24.87 -3.43
C VAL A 203 -4.61 -23.95 -2.44
N PHE A 204 -4.84 -22.63 -2.52
CA PHE A 204 -4.26 -21.65 -1.61
C PHE A 204 -4.65 -21.96 -0.16
N ARG A 205 -5.94 -22.15 0.10
CA ARG A 205 -6.47 -22.45 1.44
C ARG A 205 -5.90 -23.74 2.01
N ASP A 206 -5.82 -24.80 1.21
CA ASP A 206 -5.27 -26.08 1.65
C ASP A 206 -3.77 -25.98 2.02
N LEU A 207 -2.96 -25.39 1.13
CA LEU A 207 -1.54 -25.17 1.40
C LEU A 207 -1.30 -24.28 2.63
N ARG A 208 -2.14 -23.25 2.84
CA ARG A 208 -2.10 -22.43 4.06
C ARG A 208 -2.43 -23.23 5.31
N ARG A 209 -3.45 -24.09 5.29
CA ARG A 209 -3.81 -24.95 6.42
C ARG A 209 -2.72 -25.98 6.75
N ARG A 210 -1.99 -26.45 5.73
CA ARG A 210 -0.79 -27.30 5.90
C ARG A 210 0.43 -26.55 6.44
N GLY A 211 0.34 -25.23 6.67
CA GLY A 211 1.39 -24.41 7.26
C GLY A 211 2.37 -23.77 6.26
N PHE A 212 2.15 -23.93 4.96
CA PHE A 212 2.98 -23.29 3.94
C PHE A 212 2.68 -21.80 3.78
N TYR A 213 3.67 -21.04 3.33
CA TYR A 213 3.51 -19.65 2.90
C TYR A 213 3.50 -19.59 1.38
N LEU A 214 2.73 -18.64 0.84
CA LEU A 214 2.49 -18.51 -0.58
C LEU A 214 2.78 -17.08 -1.02
N THR A 215 3.46 -16.94 -2.16
CA THR A 215 3.59 -15.66 -2.88
C THR A 215 3.26 -15.88 -4.35
N THR A 216 3.12 -14.79 -5.12
CA THR A 216 2.87 -14.89 -6.57
C THR A 216 3.97 -15.69 -7.29
N GLY A 217 3.54 -16.67 -8.08
CA GLY A 217 4.41 -17.55 -8.87
C GLY A 217 4.76 -17.02 -10.26
N GLY A 218 4.23 -15.86 -10.67
CA GLY A 218 4.27 -15.41 -12.07
C GLY A 218 5.69 -15.30 -12.66
N LYS A 219 6.68 -14.92 -11.84
CA LYS A 219 8.11 -14.85 -12.26
C LYS A 219 8.73 -16.21 -12.58
N PHE A 220 8.09 -17.30 -12.17
CA PHE A 220 8.54 -18.68 -12.32
C PHE A 220 7.57 -19.52 -13.16
N GLY A 221 6.57 -18.87 -13.79
CA GLY A 221 5.58 -19.52 -14.64
C GLY A 221 4.60 -20.43 -13.88
N GLY A 222 4.33 -20.13 -12.61
CA GLY A 222 3.27 -20.78 -11.84
C GLY A 222 2.30 -19.78 -11.21
N ASP A 223 1.25 -20.28 -10.58
CA ASP A 223 0.31 -19.45 -9.83
C ASP A 223 0.92 -18.99 -8.50
N TYR A 224 1.58 -19.92 -7.79
CA TYR A 224 2.21 -19.63 -6.49
C TYR A 224 3.63 -20.18 -6.38
N LEU A 225 4.44 -19.47 -5.59
CA LEU A 225 5.62 -20.04 -4.96
C LEU A 225 5.23 -20.53 -3.57
N VAL A 226 5.61 -21.77 -3.25
CA VAL A 226 5.28 -22.40 -1.96
C VAL A 226 6.54 -22.51 -1.11
N TYR A 227 6.46 -21.96 0.11
CA TYR A 227 7.56 -21.86 1.06
C TYR A 227 7.23 -22.67 2.31
N PRO A 228 8.21 -23.40 2.89
CA PRO A 228 8.03 -24.13 4.14
C PRO A 228 7.87 -23.20 5.37
N GLY A 229 8.11 -21.91 5.21
CA GLY A 229 7.99 -20.89 6.25
C GLY A 229 7.97 -19.49 5.64
N ASP A 230 8.11 -18.46 6.47
CA ASP A 230 8.04 -17.06 6.03
C ASP A 230 8.99 -16.77 4.85
N PRO A 231 8.50 -16.23 3.71
CA PRO A 231 9.33 -15.90 2.54
C PRO A 231 10.49 -14.93 2.83
N LEU A 232 10.46 -14.21 3.96
CA LEU A 232 11.59 -13.40 4.42
C LEU A 232 12.78 -14.23 4.94
N ARG A 233 12.56 -15.49 5.30
CA ARG A 233 13.55 -16.38 5.92
C ARG A 233 13.80 -17.66 5.12
N PHE A 234 12.85 -18.08 4.28
CA PHE A 234 12.90 -19.33 3.55
C PHE A 234 12.90 -19.09 2.03
N HIS A 235 13.52 -20.01 1.30
CA HIS A 235 13.37 -20.09 -0.15
C HIS A 235 12.17 -20.96 -0.52
N ALA A 236 11.54 -20.67 -1.66
CA ALA A 236 10.44 -21.47 -2.16
C ALA A 236 10.96 -22.85 -2.58
N HIS A 237 10.26 -23.91 -2.15
CA HIS A 237 10.56 -25.29 -2.55
C HIS A 237 9.78 -25.69 -3.80
N PHE A 238 8.56 -25.18 -3.93
CA PHE A 238 7.65 -25.58 -5.00
C PHE A 238 7.19 -24.39 -5.84
N ILE A 239 6.91 -24.69 -7.10
CA ILE A 239 6.12 -23.84 -7.99
C ILE A 239 4.77 -24.54 -8.15
N ALA A 240 3.71 -23.97 -7.61
CA ALA A 240 2.36 -24.53 -7.68
C ALA A 240 1.60 -23.96 -8.88
N ILE A 241 0.92 -24.84 -9.60
CA ILE A 241 0.12 -24.54 -10.78
C ILE A 241 -1.26 -25.10 -10.52
N CYS A 242 -2.26 -24.22 -10.49
CA CYS A 242 -3.63 -24.58 -10.12
C CYS A 242 -4.42 -24.87 -11.40
N LEU A 243 -4.86 -26.13 -11.54
CA LEU A 243 -5.61 -26.62 -12.69
C LEU A 243 -6.90 -27.29 -12.20
N PRO A 244 -8.08 -26.97 -12.76
CA PRO A 244 -9.27 -27.80 -12.60
C PRO A 244 -8.98 -29.26 -13.01
N MET A 245 -9.65 -30.23 -12.38
CA MET A 245 -9.41 -31.66 -12.65
C MET A 245 -9.68 -32.05 -14.11
N ASP A 246 -10.65 -31.40 -14.75
CA ASP A 246 -11.06 -31.70 -16.12
C ASP A 246 -10.29 -30.88 -17.18
N GLU A 247 -9.33 -30.05 -16.76
CA GLU A 247 -8.52 -29.25 -17.69
C GLU A 247 -7.45 -30.12 -18.37
N ALA A 248 -7.53 -30.24 -19.69
CA ALA A 248 -6.53 -30.95 -20.48
C ALA A 248 -5.25 -30.10 -20.64
N LEU A 249 -4.13 -30.61 -20.14
CA LEU A 249 -2.81 -29.98 -20.29
C LEU A 249 -2.08 -30.55 -21.50
N SER A 250 -1.56 -29.67 -22.39
CA SER A 250 -0.76 -30.13 -23.53
C SER A 250 0.61 -30.67 -23.07
N LEU A 251 1.16 -31.63 -23.83
CA LEU A 251 2.50 -32.16 -23.54
C LEU A 251 3.57 -31.06 -23.61
N CYS A 252 3.43 -30.11 -24.54
CA CYS A 252 4.34 -28.97 -24.65
C CYS A 252 4.33 -28.10 -23.39
N ASP A 253 3.15 -27.85 -22.81
CA ASP A 253 3.03 -27.10 -21.56
C ASP A 253 3.66 -27.88 -20.41
N LEU A 254 3.40 -29.19 -20.31
CA LEU A 254 4.02 -30.03 -19.28
C LEU A 254 5.56 -29.99 -19.36
N LEU A 255 6.13 -30.06 -20.56
CA LEU A 255 7.57 -29.93 -20.79
C LEU A 255 8.08 -28.53 -20.43
N ALA A 256 7.35 -27.47 -20.78
CA ALA A 256 7.71 -26.10 -20.45
C ALA A 256 7.72 -25.87 -18.93
N LEU A 257 6.68 -26.33 -18.23
CA LEU A 257 6.58 -26.26 -16.76
C LEU A 257 7.72 -27.05 -16.10
N SER A 258 8.01 -28.25 -16.58
CA SER A 258 9.11 -29.08 -16.07
C SER A 258 10.46 -28.38 -16.24
N ARG A 259 10.71 -27.77 -17.41
CA ARG A 259 11.92 -26.99 -17.68
C ARG A 259 12.05 -25.78 -16.76
N LEU A 260 10.95 -25.05 -16.53
CA LEU A 260 10.94 -23.88 -15.63
C LEU A 260 11.33 -24.27 -14.20
N GLY A 261 10.76 -25.35 -13.66
CA GLY A 261 11.10 -25.85 -12.33
C GLY A 261 12.56 -26.32 -12.20
N ALA A 262 13.03 -27.11 -13.17
CA ALA A 262 14.38 -27.65 -13.17
C ALA A 262 15.46 -26.54 -13.15
N ASN A 263 15.28 -25.49 -13.97
CA ASN A 263 16.22 -24.38 -14.06
C ASN A 263 16.42 -23.62 -12.74
N VAL A 264 15.40 -23.59 -11.87
CA VAL A 264 15.43 -22.86 -10.60
C VAL A 264 15.51 -23.76 -9.38
N LYS A 265 15.79 -25.06 -9.60
CA LYS A 265 15.87 -26.13 -8.59
C LYS A 265 14.63 -26.17 -7.68
N LYS A 266 13.44 -26.02 -8.26
CA LYS A 266 12.15 -26.15 -7.56
C LYS A 266 11.34 -27.27 -8.17
N THR A 267 10.63 -28.01 -7.34
CA THR A 267 9.70 -29.03 -7.80
C THR A 267 8.41 -28.35 -8.27
N VAL A 268 7.96 -28.66 -9.49
CA VAL A 268 6.66 -28.18 -9.96
C VAL A 268 5.57 -29.06 -9.38
N LEU A 269 4.52 -28.45 -8.83
CA LEU A 269 3.33 -29.11 -8.33
C LEU A 269 2.15 -28.73 -9.22
N LEU A 270 1.53 -29.72 -9.84
CA LEU A 270 0.20 -29.60 -10.40
C LEU A 270 -0.79 -29.79 -9.26
N CYS A 271 -1.63 -28.79 -9.01
CA CYS A 271 -2.55 -28.73 -7.90
C CYS A 271 -3.97 -28.66 -8.43
N SER A 272 -4.78 -29.67 -8.13
CA SER A 272 -6.16 -29.74 -8.61
C SER A 272 -7.13 -29.97 -7.46
N PRO A 273 -8.19 -29.15 -7.33
CA PRO A 273 -9.24 -29.41 -6.34
C PRO A 273 -9.91 -30.75 -6.62
N GLY A 274 -10.09 -31.57 -5.59
CA GLY A 274 -10.78 -32.85 -5.67
C GLY A 274 -12.30 -32.69 -5.79
N ALA A 275 -12.99 -33.83 -5.82
CA ALA A 275 -14.46 -33.86 -5.80
C ALA A 275 -15.02 -33.37 -4.45
N GLU A 276 -14.30 -33.66 -3.36
CA GLU A 276 -14.67 -33.21 -2.03
C GLU A 276 -14.25 -31.73 -1.79
N PRO A 277 -15.05 -30.93 -1.05
CA PRO A 277 -14.80 -29.49 -0.86
C PRO A 277 -13.45 -29.13 -0.22
N GLU A 278 -12.84 -30.06 0.49
CA GLU A 278 -11.58 -29.87 1.22
C GLU A 278 -10.42 -30.69 0.67
N GLU A 279 -10.64 -31.42 -0.42
CA GLU A 279 -9.60 -32.23 -1.05
C GLU A 279 -8.85 -31.42 -2.11
N VAL A 280 -7.52 -31.53 -2.10
CA VAL A 280 -6.65 -31.05 -3.17
C VAL A 280 -5.66 -32.16 -3.50
N LEU A 281 -5.62 -32.53 -4.78
CA LEU A 281 -4.68 -33.48 -5.34
C LEU A 281 -3.42 -32.75 -5.80
N TYR A 282 -2.26 -33.32 -5.46
CA TYR A 282 -0.96 -32.76 -5.79
C TYR A 282 -0.14 -33.78 -6.58
N THR A 283 0.25 -33.42 -7.80
CA THR A 283 1.14 -34.22 -8.65
C THR A 283 2.45 -33.46 -8.83
N SER A 284 3.56 -34.04 -8.35
CA SER A 284 4.88 -33.44 -8.53
C SER A 284 5.50 -33.84 -9.87
N LEU A 285 6.02 -32.86 -10.60
CA LEU A 285 6.83 -33.09 -11.80
C LEU A 285 8.32 -32.94 -11.44
N GLN A 286 9.11 -33.97 -11.77
CA GLN A 286 10.55 -33.95 -11.63
C GLN A 286 11.19 -34.36 -12.95
N TRP A 287 12.10 -33.52 -13.45
CA TRP A 287 12.89 -33.86 -14.63
C TRP A 287 13.99 -34.84 -14.24
N SER A 288 13.83 -36.10 -14.63
CA SER A 288 14.88 -37.11 -14.54
C SER A 288 15.67 -37.11 -15.84
N GLY A 289 16.84 -36.49 -15.87
CA GLY A 289 17.82 -36.79 -16.91
C GLY A 289 18.42 -38.17 -16.63
N MET A 290 18.63 -39.00 -17.65
CA MET A 290 19.65 -40.05 -17.50
C MET A 290 20.97 -39.34 -17.25
N VAL A 291 21.54 -39.56 -16.08
CA VAL A 291 22.93 -39.20 -15.76
C VAL A 291 23.86 -40.09 -16.58
#